data_AF-A0AAN9V9R5-F1
#
_entry.id   AF-A0AAN9V9R5-F1
#
_cell.length_a   1.000
_cell.length_b   1.000
_cell.length_c   1.000
_cell.angle_alpha   90.00
_cell.angle_beta   90.00
_cell.angle_gamma   90.00
#
_symmetry.space_group_name_H-M   'P 1'
#
loop_
_entity.id
_entity.type
_entity.pdbx_description
1 polymer ?
#
loop_
_entity_poly.entity_id
_entity_poly.type
_entity_poly.pdbx_seq_one_letter_code
_entity_poly.pdbx_strand_id
1 'polypeptide(L)'
;MEQPSPSTPSSDVDNELQPIQTRAANTDLAADTTLRLVVEKRNRFYLNAVSVRSTDSAATVIEKIRVKREEFFSHISLFKPLHELLWRHRIQIVTMSTFRSDIEGQPAFLEVIVRTREPCPELSFGYQRPNLLDPTEPFIRQYPDVLTSSLAHKALLVRRKLKKRAVMWFALVSLLVAVIIGVGVGVLAHDANIGTQIAGGIIGAVALLASLSIWIMHEG
;
A
#
# COMPACT_ATOMS: atom_id res chain seq x y z
N MET A 1 80.38 35.98 -28.79
CA MET A 1 79.09 35.35 -28.45
C MET A 1 78.01 36.14 -29.15
N GLU A 2 77.70 35.68 -30.36
CA GLU A 2 76.43 35.86 -31.05
C GLU A 2 75.31 35.36 -30.10
N GLN A 3 74.05 35.80 -30.10
CA GLN A 3 73.11 36.18 -31.15
C GLN A 3 71.80 36.65 -30.44
N PRO A 4 70.63 36.85 -31.09
CA PRO A 4 69.85 38.10 -31.05
C PRO A 4 68.51 38.02 -30.28
N SER A 5 67.91 39.18 -30.00
CA SER A 5 66.50 39.30 -29.63
C SER A 5 65.60 39.26 -30.87
N PRO A 6 64.49 38.49 -30.86
CA PRO A 6 63.39 38.68 -31.80
C PRO A 6 62.09 39.08 -31.10
N SER A 7 61.57 40.20 -31.60
CA SER A 7 60.18 40.62 -31.80
C SER A 7 59.02 39.69 -31.39
N THR A 8 58.06 40.31 -30.69
CA THR A 8 56.65 39.95 -30.57
C THR A 8 55.96 39.81 -31.95
N PRO A 9 54.90 38.99 -32.04
CA PRO A 9 53.66 39.55 -32.59
C PRO A 9 52.40 39.17 -31.80
N SER A 10 51.45 40.10 -31.90
CA SER A 10 50.07 40.06 -31.43
C SER A 10 49.26 38.91 -32.04
N SER A 11 48.50 38.21 -31.20
CA SER A 11 47.32 37.46 -31.65
C SER A 11 46.07 38.19 -31.14
N ASP A 12 45.40 38.89 -32.05
CA ASP A 12 44.00 39.28 -31.92
C ASP A 12 43.16 38.03 -31.66
N VAL A 13 42.53 37.97 -30.49
CA VAL A 13 41.52 36.97 -30.18
C VAL A 13 40.18 37.59 -30.54
N ASP A 14 39.72 37.29 -31.76
CA ASP A 14 38.34 37.48 -32.19
C ASP A 14 37.43 36.67 -31.26
N ASN A 15 36.86 37.37 -30.27
CA ASN A 15 35.87 36.81 -29.36
C ASN A 15 34.52 36.85 -30.09
N GLU A 16 34.27 35.84 -30.92
CA GLU A 16 32.96 35.56 -31.51
C GLU A 16 31.94 35.40 -30.38
N LEU A 17 31.09 36.42 -30.21
CA LEU A 17 29.89 36.35 -29.40
C LEU A 17 28.97 35.28 -29.98
N GLN A 18 28.98 34.09 -29.38
CA GLN A 18 27.96 33.10 -29.65
C GLN A 18 26.57 33.68 -29.35
N PRO A 19 25.59 33.52 -30.26
CA PRO A 19 24.25 34.01 -30.04
C PRO A 19 23.65 33.32 -28.82
N ILE A 20 23.11 34.14 -27.93
CA ILE A 20 22.29 33.73 -26.80
C ILE A 20 21.20 32.81 -27.35
N GLN A 21 21.38 31.50 -27.19
CA GLN A 21 20.30 30.54 -27.35
C GLN A 21 19.26 30.91 -26.31
N THR A 22 18.23 31.61 -26.76
CA THR A 22 16.98 31.78 -26.04
C THR A 22 16.39 30.39 -25.85
N ARG A 23 16.83 29.73 -24.77
CA ARG A 23 16.27 28.48 -24.26
C ARG A 23 14.82 28.79 -23.94
N ALA A 24 13.94 28.49 -24.89
CA ALA A 24 12.52 28.42 -24.66
C ALA A 24 12.35 27.56 -23.40
N ALA A 25 11.84 28.19 -22.34
CA ALA A 25 11.46 27.49 -21.14
C ALA A 25 10.34 26.54 -21.53
N ASN A 26 10.69 25.29 -21.82
CA ASN A 26 9.77 24.16 -21.88
C ASN A 26 9.03 24.10 -20.54
N THR A 27 7.88 24.77 -20.50
CA THR A 27 6.97 24.82 -19.37
C THR A 27 6.08 23.58 -19.45
N ASP A 28 6.70 22.41 -19.46
CA ASP A 28 5.99 21.12 -19.51
C ASP A 28 6.71 20.02 -18.70
N LEU A 29 7.46 20.43 -17.68
CA LEU A 29 7.93 19.50 -16.63
C LEU A 29 6.81 19.34 -15.60
N ALA A 30 5.84 18.48 -15.89
CA ALA A 30 5.08 17.82 -14.82
C ALA A 30 6.09 17.03 -13.99
N ALA A 31 6.55 17.60 -12.87
CA ALA A 31 7.54 16.99 -11.99
C ALA A 31 7.00 15.64 -11.49
N ASP A 32 7.49 14.55 -12.08
CA ASP A 32 7.14 13.19 -11.69
C ASP A 32 7.74 12.95 -10.31
N THR A 33 6.89 12.85 -9.29
CA THR A 33 7.28 12.70 -7.90
C THR A 33 6.97 11.29 -7.44
N THR A 34 7.84 10.70 -6.63
CA THR A 34 7.63 9.32 -6.16
C THR A 34 6.95 9.31 -4.80
N LEU A 35 5.86 8.58 -4.68
CA LEU A 35 5.17 8.29 -3.43
C LEU A 35 5.80 7.08 -2.75
N ARG A 36 6.06 7.19 -1.44
CA ARG A 36 6.53 6.10 -0.59
C ARG A 36 5.35 5.25 -0.11
N LEU A 37 5.26 4.02 -0.58
CA LEU A 37 4.23 3.05 -0.24
C LEU A 37 4.84 1.92 0.58
N VAL A 38 4.42 1.74 1.81
CA VAL A 38 4.78 0.58 2.63
C VAL A 38 3.71 -0.50 2.49
N VAL A 39 4.15 -1.72 2.29
CA VAL A 39 3.30 -2.91 2.19
C VAL A 39 3.71 -3.91 3.27
N GLU A 40 2.73 -4.40 4.03
CA GLU A 40 2.94 -5.42 5.05
C GLU A 40 2.78 -6.82 4.45
N LYS A 41 3.81 -7.66 4.57
CA LYS A 41 3.78 -9.07 4.14
C LYS A 41 4.43 -9.94 5.21
N ARG A 42 3.68 -10.92 5.74
CA ARG A 42 4.14 -11.85 6.79
C ARG A 42 4.79 -11.13 8.00
N ASN A 43 4.12 -10.09 8.51
CA ASN A 43 4.58 -9.25 9.63
C ASN A 43 5.88 -8.46 9.38
N ARG A 44 6.32 -8.35 8.13
CA ARG A 44 7.43 -7.48 7.70
C ARG A 44 6.92 -6.36 6.81
N PHE A 45 7.61 -5.23 6.83
CA PHE A 45 7.22 -4.04 6.08
C PHE A 45 8.22 -3.77 4.96
N TYR A 46 7.71 -3.67 3.74
CA TYR A 46 8.51 -3.44 2.55
C TYR A 46 8.16 -2.08 1.95
N LEU A 47 9.17 -1.27 1.69
CA LEU A 47 9.02 0.01 1.01
C LEU A 47 8.98 -0.20 -0.50
N ASN A 48 7.96 0.37 -1.12
CA ASN A 48 7.76 0.47 -2.55
C ASN A 48 7.64 1.94 -2.96
N ALA A 49 7.98 2.18 -4.22
CA ALA A 49 7.85 3.47 -4.88
C ALA A 49 6.66 3.43 -5.86
N VAL A 50 5.83 4.47 -5.85
CA VAL A 50 4.75 4.66 -6.82
C VAL A 50 4.92 6.01 -7.50
N SER A 51 5.01 6.05 -8.82
CA SER A 51 5.15 7.32 -9.57
C SER A 51 3.84 8.09 -9.61
N VAL A 52 3.88 9.34 -9.15
CA VAL A 52 2.74 10.25 -9.04
C VAL A 52 3.08 11.56 -9.75
N ARG A 53 2.15 12.03 -10.60
CA ARG A 53 2.29 13.32 -11.27
C ARG A 53 1.74 14.43 -10.38
N SER A 54 2.26 15.63 -10.53
CA SER A 54 1.78 16.81 -9.80
C SER A 54 0.32 17.17 -10.06
N THR A 55 -0.22 16.73 -11.20
CA THR A 55 -1.62 16.91 -11.60
C THR A 55 -2.53 15.74 -11.20
N ASP A 56 -1.97 14.65 -10.63
CA ASP A 56 -2.78 13.49 -10.26
C ASP A 56 -3.73 13.84 -9.11
N SER A 57 -5.01 13.56 -9.31
CA SER A 57 -6.01 13.62 -8.25
C SER A 57 -5.77 12.53 -7.21
N ALA A 58 -6.30 12.72 -6.00
CA ALA A 58 -6.24 11.70 -4.95
C ALA A 58 -6.84 10.36 -5.41
N ALA A 59 -7.93 10.38 -6.20
CA ALA A 59 -8.55 9.18 -6.76
C ALA A 59 -7.58 8.41 -7.68
N THR A 60 -6.87 9.12 -8.56
CA THR A 60 -5.87 8.54 -9.47
C THR A 60 -4.71 7.92 -8.70
N VAL A 61 -4.22 8.60 -7.65
CA VAL A 61 -3.13 8.10 -6.80
C VAL A 61 -3.56 6.83 -6.07
N ILE A 62 -4.77 6.81 -5.52
CA ILE A 62 -5.33 5.63 -4.85
C ILE A 62 -5.45 4.44 -5.80
N GLU A 63 -5.85 4.67 -7.04
CA GLU A 63 -5.94 3.59 -8.04
C GLU A 63 -4.56 3.04 -8.40
N LYS A 64 -3.55 3.90 -8.57
CA LYS A 64 -2.15 3.48 -8.73
C LYS A 64 -1.67 2.63 -7.55
N ILE A 65 -2.00 3.03 -6.32
CA ILE A 65 -1.66 2.27 -5.11
C ILE A 65 -2.35 0.89 -5.11
N ARG A 66 -3.62 0.81 -5.53
CA ARG A 66 -4.35 -0.47 -5.64
C ARG A 66 -3.68 -1.41 -6.62
N VAL A 67 -3.37 -0.94 -7.83
CA VAL A 67 -2.69 -1.73 -8.87
C VAL A 67 -1.35 -2.24 -8.36
N LYS A 68 -0.52 -1.36 -7.79
CA LYS A 68 0.81 -1.75 -7.28
C LYS A 68 0.72 -2.76 -6.14
N ARG A 69 -0.32 -2.66 -5.32
CA ARG A 69 -0.57 -3.61 -4.26
C ARG A 69 -1.05 -4.96 -4.79
N GLU A 70 -1.95 -4.97 -5.76
CA GLU A 70 -2.43 -6.22 -6.37
C GLU A 70 -1.29 -7.00 -7.03
N GLU A 71 -0.36 -6.31 -7.68
CA GLU A 71 0.89 -6.89 -8.20
C GLU A 71 1.64 -7.64 -7.08
N PHE A 72 1.72 -7.05 -5.89
CA PHE A 72 2.42 -7.62 -4.73
C PHE A 72 1.68 -8.79 -4.05
N PHE A 73 0.36 -8.88 -4.17
CA PHE A 73 -0.49 -9.91 -3.53
C PHE A 73 -1.17 -10.87 -4.52
N SER A 74 -0.77 -10.86 -5.79
CA SER A 74 -1.35 -11.61 -6.90
C SER A 74 -1.50 -13.13 -6.66
N HIS A 75 -0.76 -13.68 -5.71
CA HIS A 75 -0.75 -15.12 -5.41
C HIS A 75 -1.99 -15.67 -4.67
N ILE A 76 -2.88 -14.81 -4.15
CA ILE A 76 -4.07 -15.24 -3.36
C ILE A 76 -5.35 -15.04 -4.19
N SER A 77 -5.60 -15.93 -5.16
CA SER A 77 -6.73 -15.78 -6.11
C SER A 77 -8.01 -16.51 -5.71
N LEU A 78 -7.92 -17.67 -5.05
CA LEU A 78 -9.08 -18.57 -4.89
C LEU A 78 -10.17 -18.06 -3.90
N PHE A 79 -9.81 -17.15 -2.99
CA PHE A 79 -10.75 -16.65 -1.96
C PHE A 79 -11.02 -15.15 -2.06
N LYS A 80 -10.76 -14.50 -3.21
CA LYS A 80 -10.99 -13.05 -3.40
C LYS A 80 -12.35 -12.53 -2.90
N PRO A 81 -13.51 -13.14 -3.25
CA PRO A 81 -14.80 -12.59 -2.82
C PRO A 81 -15.00 -12.69 -1.30
N LEU A 82 -14.62 -13.82 -0.69
CA LEU A 82 -14.69 -14.00 0.76
C LEU A 82 -13.73 -13.03 1.47
N HIS A 83 -12.55 -12.83 0.87
CA HIS A 83 -11.52 -11.95 1.39
C HIS A 83 -11.97 -10.47 1.33
N GLU A 84 -12.62 -10.01 0.26
CA GLU A 84 -13.17 -8.66 0.19
C GLU A 84 -14.36 -8.43 1.14
N LEU A 85 -15.16 -9.47 1.38
CA LEU A 85 -16.26 -9.42 2.33
C LEU A 85 -15.73 -9.25 3.76
N LEU A 86 -14.76 -10.08 4.17
CA LEU A 86 -14.25 -10.16 5.54
C LEU A 86 -13.22 -9.09 5.88
N TRP A 87 -12.37 -8.68 4.92
CA TRP A 87 -11.33 -7.68 5.17
C TRP A 87 -11.74 -6.28 4.72
N ARG A 88 -11.29 -5.29 5.48
CA ARG A 88 -11.37 -3.86 5.20
C ARG A 88 -9.97 -3.31 5.01
N HIS A 89 -9.78 -2.55 3.95
CA HIS A 89 -8.55 -1.80 3.74
C HIS A 89 -8.53 -0.54 4.60
N ARG A 90 -7.39 -0.29 5.25
CA ARG A 90 -7.12 0.91 6.04
C ARG A 90 -5.78 1.49 5.60
N ILE A 91 -5.78 2.78 5.29
CA ILE A 91 -4.57 3.54 4.99
C ILE A 91 -4.11 4.23 6.28
N GLN A 92 -2.81 4.15 6.52
CA GLN A 92 -2.15 4.80 7.64
C GLN A 92 -0.93 5.54 7.10
N ILE A 93 -0.64 6.71 7.65
CA ILE A 93 0.65 7.36 7.46
C ILE A 93 1.57 6.77 8.52
N VAL A 94 2.74 6.31 8.09
CA VAL A 94 3.70 5.66 8.99
C VAL A 94 5.02 6.39 8.95
N THR A 95 5.61 6.61 10.12
CA THR A 95 7.02 7.03 10.21
C THR A 95 7.87 5.77 10.20
N MET A 96 8.82 5.71 9.28
CA MET A 96 9.69 4.56 9.08
C MET A 96 11.15 4.90 9.37
N SER A 97 11.92 3.90 9.76
CA SER A 97 13.39 3.93 9.67
C SER A 97 13.84 2.82 8.74
N THR A 98 14.74 3.15 7.81
CA THR A 98 15.33 2.16 6.92
C THR A 98 16.21 1.23 7.74
N PHE A 99 16.11 -0.08 7.48
CA PHE A 99 17.09 -1.01 7.99
C PHE A 99 18.35 -0.82 7.13
N ARG A 100 19.32 -0.04 7.61
CA ARG A 100 20.65 -0.01 6.96
C ARG A 100 21.26 -1.39 7.13
N SER A 101 21.23 -2.21 6.09
CA SER A 101 22.26 -3.21 5.91
C SER A 101 23.16 -2.71 4.79
N ASP A 102 24.33 -2.18 5.15
CA ASP A 102 25.46 -1.88 4.26
C ASP A 102 26.04 -3.17 3.65
N ILE A 103 25.20 -4.00 3.04
CA ILE A 103 25.60 -5.30 2.49
C ILE A 103 25.15 -5.30 1.03
N GLU A 104 26.15 -5.14 0.17
CA GLU A 104 26.09 -5.37 -1.27
C GLU A 104 25.29 -6.65 -1.55
N GLY A 105 24.09 -6.49 -2.13
CA GLY A 105 23.22 -7.62 -2.48
C GLY A 105 21.78 -7.59 -1.97
N GLN A 106 21.24 -6.44 -1.54
CA GLN A 106 19.84 -6.40 -1.13
C GLN A 106 18.86 -6.72 -2.29
N PRO A 107 17.78 -7.48 -2.01
CA PRO A 107 16.72 -7.76 -2.97
C PRO A 107 15.99 -6.47 -3.37
N ALA A 108 15.24 -6.51 -4.48
CA ALA A 108 14.50 -5.39 -5.07
C ALA A 108 13.50 -4.65 -4.14
N PHE A 109 13.34 -5.06 -2.88
CA PHE A 109 12.43 -4.48 -1.90
C PHE A 109 13.18 -4.12 -0.61
N LEU A 110 13.15 -2.84 -0.24
CA LEU A 110 13.79 -2.34 0.99
C LEU A 110 12.90 -2.64 2.20
N GLU A 111 13.39 -3.46 3.12
CA GLU A 111 12.71 -3.71 4.40
C GLU A 111 12.84 -2.49 5.33
N VAL A 112 11.74 -2.10 5.96
CA VAL A 112 11.68 -0.90 6.82
C VAL A 112 11.07 -1.23 8.17
N ILE A 113 11.49 -0.50 9.20
CA ILE A 113 10.89 -0.57 10.54
C ILE A 113 9.88 0.56 10.67
N VAL A 114 8.63 0.23 10.97
CA VAL A 114 7.57 1.21 11.24
C VAL A 114 7.62 1.61 12.72
N ARG A 115 7.91 2.88 13.00
CA ARG A 115 8.01 3.43 14.36
C ARG A 115 6.67 3.94 14.88
N THR A 116 6.00 4.77 14.10
CA THR A 116 4.69 5.34 14.46
C THR A 116 3.68 5.11 13.36
N ARG A 117 2.41 5.01 13.74
CA ARG A 117 1.28 4.76 12.84
C ARG A 117 0.16 5.74 13.12
N GLU A 118 -0.15 6.56 12.14
CA GLU A 118 -1.24 7.54 12.19
C GLU A 118 -2.33 7.11 11.22
N PRO A 119 -3.56 6.86 11.69
CA PRO A 119 -4.65 6.48 10.80
C PRO A 119 -5.11 7.67 9.96
N CYS A 120 -5.24 7.48 8.64
CA CYS A 120 -5.82 8.48 7.75
C CYS A 120 -7.21 7.99 7.29
N PRO A 121 -8.31 8.41 7.95
CA PRO A 121 -9.65 7.94 7.64
C PRO A 121 -10.13 8.38 6.25
N GLU A 122 -9.72 9.56 5.78
CA GLU A 122 -10.03 10.11 4.46
C GLU A 122 -9.50 9.21 3.35
N LEU A 123 -8.18 8.96 3.34
CA LEU A 123 -7.56 8.04 2.38
C LEU A 123 -8.07 6.61 2.56
N SER A 124 -8.40 6.18 3.78
CA SER A 124 -9.01 4.85 4.00
C SER A 124 -10.39 4.71 3.37
N PHE A 125 -11.19 5.78 3.39
CA PHE A 125 -12.50 5.82 2.75
C PHE A 125 -12.36 5.91 1.23
N GLY A 126 -11.49 6.81 0.77
CA GLY A 126 -11.13 6.96 -0.64
C GLY A 126 -10.57 5.69 -1.26
N TYR A 127 -9.79 4.91 -0.51
CA TYR A 127 -9.31 3.60 -0.96
C TYR A 127 -10.43 2.59 -1.20
N GLN A 128 -11.62 2.78 -0.65
CA GLN A 128 -12.78 1.92 -0.93
C GLN A 128 -13.64 2.49 -2.05
N ARG A 129 -13.78 3.82 -2.08
CA ARG A 129 -14.61 4.54 -3.04
C ARG A 129 -13.80 5.72 -3.60
N PRO A 130 -12.95 5.50 -4.62
CA PRO A 130 -12.06 6.54 -5.14
C PRO A 130 -12.83 7.72 -5.69
N ASN A 131 -14.00 7.45 -6.30
CA ASN A 131 -14.88 8.45 -6.88
C ASN A 131 -15.48 9.41 -5.84
N LEU A 132 -15.37 9.11 -4.54
CA LEU A 132 -15.84 9.98 -3.45
C LEU A 132 -14.71 10.81 -2.82
N LEU A 133 -13.46 10.62 -3.25
CA LEU A 133 -12.42 11.59 -2.95
C LEU A 133 -12.71 12.81 -3.82
N ASP A 134 -13.26 13.85 -3.18
CA ASP A 134 -13.50 15.13 -3.85
C ASP A 134 -12.18 15.60 -4.52
N PRO A 135 -12.23 16.21 -5.71
CA PRO A 135 -11.06 16.79 -6.37
C PRO A 135 -10.63 18.10 -5.68
N THR A 136 -10.79 18.19 -4.37
CA THR A 136 -10.21 19.24 -3.55
C THR A 136 -8.71 19.02 -3.56
N GLU A 137 -8.01 19.87 -4.31
CA GLU A 137 -6.54 19.98 -4.43
C GLU A 137 -5.74 18.75 -4.94
N PRO A 138 -4.60 18.98 -5.61
CA PRO A 138 -3.68 17.92 -5.98
C PRO A 138 -3.17 17.15 -4.76
N PHE A 139 -3.07 15.83 -4.87
CA PHE A 139 -2.65 14.94 -3.77
C PHE A 139 -1.32 15.38 -3.13
N ILE A 140 -0.38 15.86 -3.95
CA ILE A 140 0.94 16.33 -3.53
C ILE A 140 0.85 17.50 -2.53
N ARG A 141 -0.13 18.38 -2.67
CA ARG A 141 -0.31 19.52 -1.76
C ARG A 141 -0.90 19.08 -0.42
N GLN A 142 -1.78 18.09 -0.43
CA GLN A 142 -2.44 17.59 0.77
C GLN A 142 -1.53 16.73 1.64
N TYR A 143 -0.68 15.91 1.01
CA TYR A 143 0.19 14.97 1.71
C TYR A 143 1.64 15.07 1.22
N PRO A 144 2.33 16.21 1.43
CA PRO A 144 3.71 16.39 0.99
C PRO A 144 4.69 15.46 1.71
N ASP A 145 4.40 15.10 2.96
CA ASP A 145 5.30 14.32 3.81
C ASP A 145 5.53 12.87 3.35
N VAL A 146 4.60 12.29 2.58
CA VAL A 146 4.69 10.90 2.12
C VAL A 146 5.45 10.75 0.79
N LEU A 147 5.89 11.88 0.21
CA LEU A 147 6.65 11.93 -1.03
C LEU A 147 8.14 11.70 -0.77
N THR A 148 8.83 11.11 -1.74
CA THR A 148 10.28 10.85 -1.64
C THR A 148 11.12 12.10 -1.56
N SER A 149 10.66 13.20 -2.13
CA SER A 149 11.28 14.52 -2.07
C SER A 149 11.21 15.15 -0.67
N SER A 150 10.37 14.61 0.22
CA SER A 150 10.31 15.07 1.60
C SER A 150 11.43 14.45 2.46
N LEU A 151 12.07 15.30 3.27
CA LEU A 151 12.96 14.90 4.36
C LEU A 151 12.21 14.13 5.46
N ALA A 152 10.88 14.21 5.46
CA ALA A 152 10.05 13.43 6.37
C ALA A 152 10.22 11.94 6.07
N HIS A 153 10.56 11.14 7.08
CA HIS A 153 10.65 9.69 6.97
C HIS A 153 9.26 9.05 7.02
N LYS A 154 8.27 9.66 6.37
CA LYS A 154 6.89 9.17 6.33
C LYS A 154 6.62 8.42 5.03
N ALA A 155 5.68 7.50 5.11
CA ALA A 155 5.18 6.72 3.99
C ALA A 155 3.72 6.33 4.19
N LEU A 156 3.03 5.93 3.13
CA LEU A 156 1.68 5.38 3.24
C LEU A 156 1.74 3.87 3.43
N LEU A 157 1.16 3.38 4.52
CA LEU A 157 0.95 1.96 4.77
C LEU A 157 -0.49 1.59 4.38
N VAL A 158 -0.64 0.58 3.52
CA VAL A 158 -1.96 0.02 3.19
C VAL A 158 -2.14 -1.32 3.91
N ARG A 159 -2.90 -1.30 4.99
CA ARG A 159 -3.16 -2.46 5.83
C ARG A 159 -4.52 -3.11 5.53
N ARG A 160 -4.62 -4.41 5.80
CA ARG A 160 -5.88 -5.17 5.81
C ARG A 160 -6.28 -5.41 7.26
N LYS A 161 -7.53 -5.13 7.60
CA LYS A 161 -8.10 -5.39 8.93
C LYS A 161 -9.41 -6.15 8.79
N LEU A 162 -9.62 -7.18 9.62
CA LEU A 162 -10.89 -7.89 9.65
C LEU A 162 -12.04 -6.97 10.09
N LYS A 163 -13.17 -7.05 9.40
CA LYS A 163 -14.40 -6.36 9.80
C LYS A 163 -15.03 -7.14 10.95
N LYS A 164 -14.98 -6.61 12.17
CA LYS A 164 -15.62 -7.23 13.36
C LYS A 164 -17.06 -7.65 13.09
N ARG A 165 -17.84 -6.77 12.43
CA ARG A 165 -19.22 -7.04 12.04
C ARG A 165 -19.33 -8.22 11.07
N ALA A 166 -18.43 -8.33 10.08
CA ALA A 166 -18.48 -9.42 9.12
C ALA A 166 -18.16 -10.77 9.78
N VAL A 167 -17.19 -10.80 10.70
CA VAL A 167 -16.88 -12.02 11.49
C VAL A 167 -18.07 -12.43 12.35
N MET A 168 -18.73 -11.47 13.01
CA MET A 168 -19.93 -11.74 13.81
C MET A 168 -21.09 -12.26 12.95
N TRP A 169 -21.37 -11.64 11.81
CA TRP A 169 -22.39 -12.10 10.87
C TRP A 169 -22.07 -13.48 10.31
N PHE A 170 -20.81 -13.74 9.97
CA PHE A 170 -20.37 -15.04 9.50
C PHE A 170 -20.62 -16.12 10.57
N ALA A 171 -20.22 -15.86 11.82
CA ALA A 171 -20.48 -16.79 12.92
C ALA A 171 -21.98 -17.06 13.14
N LEU A 172 -22.83 -16.02 13.05
CA LEU A 172 -24.28 -16.16 13.20
C LEU A 172 -24.89 -17.01 12.07
N VAL A 173 -24.51 -16.75 10.82
CA VAL A 173 -24.98 -17.52 9.66
C VAL A 173 -24.51 -18.96 9.74
N SER A 174 -23.24 -19.19 10.11
CA SER A 174 -22.71 -20.54 10.32
C SER A 174 -23.46 -21.30 11.42
N LEU A 175 -23.86 -20.63 12.50
CA LEU A 175 -24.67 -21.24 13.56
C LEU A 175 -26.04 -21.68 13.04
N LEU A 176 -26.73 -20.83 12.28
CA LEU A 176 -28.02 -21.18 11.66
C LEU A 176 -27.90 -22.38 10.71
N VAL A 177 -26.87 -22.37 9.86
CA VAL A 177 -26.61 -23.47 8.93
C VAL A 177 -26.29 -24.77 9.67
N ALA A 178 -25.52 -24.71 10.76
CA ALA A 178 -25.21 -25.88 11.59
C ALA A 178 -26.48 -26.51 12.19
N VAL A 179 -27.42 -25.69 12.65
CA VAL A 179 -28.71 -26.15 13.18
C VAL A 179 -29.54 -26.80 12.07
N ILE A 180 -29.66 -26.15 10.91
CA ILE A 180 -30.43 -26.69 9.77
C ILE A 180 -29.85 -28.04 9.32
N ILE A 181 -28.52 -28.15 9.20
CA ILE A 181 -27.84 -29.40 8.83
C ILE A 181 -28.05 -30.46 9.91
N GLY A 182 -27.86 -30.12 11.18
CA GLY A 182 -28.05 -31.07 12.28
C GLY A 182 -29.47 -31.61 12.37
N VAL A 183 -30.48 -30.74 12.22
CA VAL A 183 -31.88 -31.15 12.16
C VAL A 183 -32.13 -32.03 10.94
N GLY A 184 -31.63 -31.63 9.76
CA GLY A 184 -31.75 -32.43 8.54
C GLY A 184 -31.18 -33.84 8.71
N VAL A 185 -29.95 -33.96 9.20
CA VAL A 185 -29.31 -35.26 9.41
C VAL A 185 -30.03 -36.07 10.49
N GLY A 186 -30.46 -35.44 11.59
CA GLY A 186 -31.21 -36.11 12.65
C GLY A 186 -32.55 -36.69 12.15
N VAL A 187 -33.25 -35.96 11.28
CA VAL A 187 -34.48 -36.45 10.64
C VAL A 187 -34.18 -37.60 9.68
N LEU A 188 -33.14 -37.51 8.85
CA LEU A 188 -32.76 -38.61 7.94
C LEU A 188 -32.35 -39.87 8.70
N ALA A 189 -31.58 -39.71 9.78
CA ALA A 189 -31.09 -40.82 10.60
C ALA A 189 -32.14 -41.36 11.59
N HIS A 190 -33.30 -40.69 11.72
CA HIS A 190 -34.32 -40.97 12.73
C HIS A 190 -33.77 -40.99 14.17
N ASP A 191 -32.66 -40.27 14.40
CA ASP A 191 -31.96 -40.21 15.68
C ASP A 191 -31.52 -38.76 15.95
N ALA A 192 -32.13 -38.15 16.97
CA ALA A 192 -31.83 -36.79 17.39
C ALA A 192 -30.40 -36.66 17.95
N ASN A 193 -29.82 -37.73 18.51
CA ASN A 193 -28.48 -37.72 19.07
C ASN A 193 -27.40 -37.55 17.99
N ILE A 194 -27.61 -38.18 16.82
CA ILE A 194 -26.70 -38.01 15.67
C ILE A 194 -26.78 -36.58 15.14
N GLY A 195 -28.00 -36.02 15.05
CA GLY A 195 -28.21 -34.63 14.63
C GLY A 195 -27.53 -33.60 15.54
N THR A 196 -27.63 -33.78 16.87
CA THR A 196 -26.99 -32.86 17.84
C THR A 196 -25.47 -32.99 17.85
N GLN A 197 -24.91 -34.19 17.68
CA GLN A 197 -23.46 -34.39 17.57
C GLN A 197 -22.88 -33.68 16.34
N ILE A 198 -23.55 -33.77 15.19
CA ILE A 198 -23.12 -33.11 13.96
C ILE A 198 -23.23 -31.60 14.08
N ALA A 199 -24.35 -31.08 14.59
CA ALA A 199 -24.50 -29.64 14.85
C ALA A 199 -23.43 -29.13 15.81
N GLY A 200 -23.20 -29.85 16.93
CA GLY A 200 -22.18 -29.52 17.91
C GLY A 200 -20.76 -29.52 17.33
N GLY A 201 -20.43 -30.51 16.48
CA GLY A 201 -19.15 -30.57 15.78
C GLY A 201 -18.92 -29.38 14.85
N ILE A 202 -19.93 -29.00 14.06
CA ILE A 202 -19.85 -27.82 13.17
C ILE A 202 -19.69 -26.54 13.99
N ILE A 203 -20.50 -26.36 15.05
CA ILE A 203 -20.41 -25.20 15.94
C ILE A 203 -19.03 -25.12 16.59
N GLY A 204 -18.49 -26.25 17.06
CA GLY A 204 -17.14 -26.32 17.63
C GLY A 204 -16.06 -25.89 16.64
N ALA A 205 -16.12 -26.39 15.40
CA ALA A 205 -15.18 -26.00 14.34
C ALA A 205 -15.29 -24.50 14.01
N VAL A 206 -16.50 -23.96 13.93
CA VAL A 206 -16.74 -22.52 13.69
C VAL A 206 -16.21 -21.68 14.87
N ALA A 207 -16.43 -22.11 16.11
CA ALA A 207 -15.95 -21.42 17.30
C ALA A 207 -14.41 -21.37 17.36
N LEU A 208 -13.74 -22.46 16.97
CA LEU A 208 -12.28 -22.49 16.84
C LEU A 208 -11.79 -21.52 15.76
N LEU A 209 -12.41 -21.53 14.58
CA LEU A 209 -12.06 -20.60 13.50
C LEU A 209 -12.31 -19.13 13.89
N ALA A 210 -13.40 -18.85 14.59
CA ALA A 210 -13.70 -17.52 15.10
C ALA A 210 -12.68 -17.07 16.15
N SER A 211 -12.31 -17.96 17.08
CA SER A 211 -11.31 -17.68 18.12
C SER A 211 -9.94 -17.42 17.51
N LEU A 212 -9.52 -18.24 16.55
CA LEU A 212 -8.29 -18.03 15.79
C LEU A 212 -8.31 -16.68 15.03
N SER A 213 -9.44 -16.34 14.42
CA SER A 213 -9.60 -15.07 13.71
C SER A 213 -9.52 -13.86 14.65
N ILE A 214 -10.08 -13.96 15.85
CA ILE A 214 -10.00 -12.91 16.88
C ILE A 214 -8.56 -12.76 17.40
N TRP A 215 -7.88 -13.87 17.64
CA TRP A 215 -6.48 -13.87 18.07
C TRP A 215 -5.56 -13.18 17.05
N ILE A 216 -5.69 -13.57 15.77
CA ILE A 216 -4.98 -12.91 14.65
C ILE A 216 -5.31 -11.41 14.59
N MET A 217 -6.55 -11.03 14.91
CA MET A 217 -6.97 -9.64 14.91
C MET A 217 -6.41 -8.83 16.09
N HIS A 218 -6.06 -9.47 17.20
CA HIS A 218 -5.49 -8.83 18.39
C HIS A 218 -3.99 -8.59 18.24
N GLU A 219 -3.26 -9.54 17.62
CA GLU A 219 -1.81 -9.43 17.42
C GLU A 219 -1.41 -8.59 16.20
N GLY A 220 -2.34 -8.39 15.25
CA GLY A 220 -2.14 -7.56 14.06
C GLY A 220 -2.36 -6.07 14.29
#